data_AF-A0A5C5VD60-F1
#
_entry.id   AF-A0A5C5VD60-F1
#
_cell.length_a   1.000
_cell.length_b   1.000
_cell.length_c   1.000
_cell.angle_alpha   90.00
_cell.angle_beta   90.00
_cell.angle_gamma   90.00
#
_symmetry.space_group_name_H-M   'P 1'
#
loop_
_entity.id
_entity.type
_entity.pdbx_description
1 polymer ?
#
loop_
_entity_poly.entity_id
_entity_poly.type
_entity_poly.pdbx_seq_one_letter_code
_entity_poly.pdbx_strand_id
1 'polypeptide(L)'
;MQLKSQASGAAVGVVPAQTKSNNTGLPDNLKSGIESLSGYSMDDVKVHYNSDKPAKLKAHAYAQGTDIHVASGQEKHLPHEAWHVVQQKQGRVQPTMQLQGAWVNDDAALEKEADHMGAQALQAAGLMRERQVMGTVLTQMMLNNR
;
A
#
# COMPACT_ATOMS: atom_id res chain seq x y z
N MET A 1 -37.95 -37.03 -19.90
CA MET A 1 -37.59 -35.83 -20.67
C MET A 1 -36.18 -35.45 -20.25
N GLN A 2 -35.19 -35.62 -21.14
CA GLN A 2 -33.78 -35.37 -20.87
C GLN A 2 -33.37 -34.12 -21.66
N LEU A 3 -32.72 -33.16 -21.00
CA LEU A 3 -31.99 -32.08 -21.66
C LEU A 3 -30.57 -32.00 -21.09
N LYS A 4 -29.60 -32.25 -21.97
CA LYS A 4 -28.20 -31.83 -21.82
C LYS A 4 -28.11 -30.36 -22.22
N SER A 5 -27.27 -29.58 -21.55
CA SER A 5 -26.64 -28.36 -22.10
C SER A 5 -25.40 -28.00 -21.29
N GLN A 6 -24.46 -27.38 -22.00
CA GLN A 6 -23.01 -27.46 -21.82
C GLN A 6 -22.44 -26.41 -20.86
N ALA A 7 -21.24 -26.70 -20.36
CA ALA A 7 -20.39 -25.77 -19.65
C ALA A 7 -19.95 -24.61 -20.57
N SER A 8 -19.90 -23.40 -20.02
CA SER A 8 -19.07 -22.31 -20.53
C SER A 8 -18.27 -21.78 -19.34
N GLY A 9 -16.98 -22.14 -19.34
CA GLY A 9 -16.01 -21.63 -18.39
C GLY A 9 -15.85 -20.13 -18.61
N ALA A 10 -16.19 -19.34 -17.60
CA ALA A 10 -15.84 -17.94 -17.54
C ALA A 10 -14.32 -17.85 -17.44
N ALA A 11 -13.66 -17.49 -18.55
CA ALA A 11 -12.31 -16.99 -18.52
C ALA A 11 -12.31 -15.73 -17.65
N VAL A 12 -11.81 -15.86 -16.42
CA VAL A 12 -11.45 -14.71 -15.58
C VAL A 12 -10.31 -14.02 -16.32
N GLY A 13 -10.64 -12.96 -17.05
CA GLY A 13 -9.66 -12.05 -17.62
C GLY A 13 -8.86 -11.47 -16.48
N VAL A 14 -7.64 -11.98 -16.28
CA VAL A 14 -6.62 -11.29 -15.48
C VAL A 14 -6.29 -10.05 -16.27
N VAL A 15 -6.96 -8.94 -15.96
CA VAL A 15 -6.54 -7.63 -16.45
C VAL A 15 -5.08 -7.46 -15.97
N PRO A 16 -4.11 -7.27 -16.87
CA PRO A 16 -2.78 -6.88 -16.43
C PRO A 16 -2.98 -5.57 -15.69
N ALA A 17 -2.68 -5.55 -14.39
CA ALA A 17 -2.63 -4.32 -13.62
C ALA A 17 -1.62 -3.43 -14.35
N GLN A 18 -2.13 -2.50 -15.17
CA GLN A 18 -1.31 -1.46 -15.76
C GLN A 18 -0.65 -0.77 -14.57
N THR A 19 0.67 -0.87 -14.50
CA THR A 19 1.47 -0.18 -13.49
C THR A 19 1.28 1.31 -13.73
N LYS A 20 0.25 1.90 -13.12
CA LYS A 20 0.09 3.35 -13.04
C LYS A 20 1.40 3.91 -12.53
N SER A 21 1.89 4.98 -13.18
CA SER A 21 3.10 5.66 -12.73
C SER A 21 2.93 6.08 -11.27
N ASN A 22 3.89 5.71 -10.43
CA ASN A 22 3.87 6.04 -9.03
C ASN A 22 4.53 7.41 -8.80
N ASN A 23 3.68 8.42 -8.56
CA ASN A 23 4.11 9.81 -8.32
C ASN A 23 3.98 10.21 -6.85
N THR A 24 3.87 9.23 -5.95
CA THR A 24 3.51 9.43 -4.54
C THR A 24 4.72 9.59 -3.63
N GLY A 25 5.91 9.21 -4.12
CA GLY A 25 7.13 9.08 -3.31
C GLY A 25 7.20 7.79 -2.48
N LEU A 26 6.13 6.99 -2.41
CA LEU A 26 6.21 5.64 -1.86
C LEU A 26 7.00 4.72 -2.79
N PRO A 27 7.81 3.78 -2.26
CA PRO A 27 8.32 2.68 -3.06
C PRO A 27 7.17 1.87 -3.70
N ASP A 28 7.32 1.47 -4.98
CA ASP A 28 6.27 0.77 -5.74
C ASP A 28 5.76 -0.49 -5.05
N ASN A 29 6.69 -1.24 -4.44
CA ASN A 29 6.39 -2.44 -3.69
C ASN A 29 5.53 -2.09 -2.46
N LEU A 30 5.94 -1.11 -1.68
CA LEU A 30 5.20 -0.68 -0.49
C LEU A 30 3.80 -0.19 -0.88
N LYS A 31 3.69 0.68 -1.89
CA LYS A 31 2.41 1.18 -2.38
C LYS A 31 1.48 0.03 -2.79
N SER A 32 1.94 -0.84 -3.68
CA SER A 32 1.13 -1.96 -4.18
C SER A 32 0.71 -2.92 -3.07
N GLY A 33 1.61 -3.17 -2.11
CA GLY A 33 1.32 -4.01 -0.94
C GLY A 33 0.24 -3.39 -0.05
N ILE A 34 0.32 -2.10 0.22
CA ILE A 34 -0.70 -1.38 1.02
C ILE A 34 -2.05 -1.38 0.30
N GLU A 35 -2.08 -1.04 -0.98
CA GLU A 35 -3.32 -1.01 -1.77
C GLU A 35 -3.98 -2.40 -1.81
N SER A 36 -3.17 -3.46 -1.96
CA SER A 36 -3.67 -4.83 -1.97
C SER A 36 -4.21 -5.30 -0.61
N LEU A 37 -3.58 -4.88 0.49
CA LEU A 37 -4.00 -5.29 1.83
C LEU A 37 -5.18 -4.47 2.35
N SER A 38 -5.26 -3.19 1.98
CA SER A 38 -6.25 -2.26 2.53
C SER A 38 -7.48 -2.09 1.63
N GLY A 39 -7.35 -2.29 0.31
CA GLY A 39 -8.37 -1.94 -0.66
C GLY A 39 -8.51 -0.44 -0.93
N TYR A 40 -7.68 0.40 -0.32
CA TYR A 40 -7.65 1.85 -0.55
C TYR A 40 -6.55 2.21 -1.53
N SER A 41 -6.83 3.17 -2.42
CA SER A 41 -5.78 3.73 -3.26
C SER A 41 -4.87 4.68 -2.47
N MET A 42 -3.59 4.60 -2.79
CA MET A 42 -2.52 5.46 -2.27
C MET A 42 -2.03 6.46 -3.33
N ASP A 43 -2.74 6.62 -4.46
CA ASP A 43 -2.37 7.52 -5.58
C ASP A 43 -2.28 9.01 -5.17
N ASP A 44 -2.96 9.41 -4.10
CA ASP A 44 -3.00 10.77 -3.56
C ASP A 44 -1.96 11.04 -2.45
N VAL A 45 -1.18 10.01 -2.09
CA VAL A 45 -0.14 10.12 -1.05
C VAL A 45 1.06 10.90 -1.56
N LYS A 46 1.67 11.70 -0.69
CA LYS A 46 2.92 12.42 -0.96
C LYS A 46 3.92 12.22 0.16
N VAL A 47 5.04 11.58 -0.16
CA VAL A 47 6.16 11.41 0.78
C VAL A 47 7.16 12.55 0.62
N HIS A 48 7.37 13.27 1.71
CA HIS A 48 8.35 14.35 1.84
C HIS A 48 9.56 13.81 2.60
N TYR A 49 10.54 13.30 1.86
CA TYR A 49 11.81 12.83 2.41
C TYR A 49 12.69 14.00 2.87
N ASN A 50 13.58 13.72 3.83
CA ASN A 50 14.49 14.71 4.42
C ASN A 50 13.75 15.96 4.92
N SER A 51 12.56 15.77 5.49
CA SER A 51 11.74 16.87 5.99
C SER A 51 12.22 17.32 7.37
N ASP A 52 12.28 18.64 7.57
CA ASP A 52 12.57 19.23 8.89
C ASP A 52 11.33 19.26 9.82
N LYS A 53 10.15 18.87 9.31
CA LYS A 53 8.90 18.95 10.09
C LYS A 53 8.83 17.96 11.26
N PRO A 54 9.22 16.67 11.13
CA PRO A 54 9.16 15.74 12.25
C PRO A 54 9.96 16.20 13.48
N ALA A 55 11.10 16.88 13.27
CA ALA A 55 11.91 17.41 14.36
C ALA A 55 11.17 18.41 15.26
N LYS A 56 10.24 19.20 14.70
CA LYS A 56 9.42 20.16 15.46
C LYS A 56 8.49 19.48 16.46
N LEU A 57 8.07 18.26 16.11
CA LEU A 57 7.21 17.38 16.91
C LEU A 57 8.02 16.40 17.78
N LYS A 58 9.36 16.44 17.73
CA LYS A 58 10.25 15.42 18.31
C LYS A 58 9.95 13.99 17.80
N ALA A 59 9.52 13.89 16.54
CA ALA A 59 9.23 12.63 15.86
C ALA A 59 10.28 12.31 14.79
N HIS A 60 10.34 11.04 14.36
CA HIS A 60 11.18 10.60 13.24
C HIS A 60 10.46 10.70 11.90
N ALA A 61 9.16 10.41 11.90
CA ALA A 61 8.27 10.61 10.78
C ALA A 61 6.85 10.86 11.32
N TYR A 62 5.94 11.32 10.47
CA TYR A 62 4.50 11.33 10.77
C TYR A 62 3.68 11.37 9.49
N ALA A 63 2.46 10.85 9.55
CA ALA A 63 1.44 10.99 8.52
C ALA A 63 0.33 11.98 8.93
N GLN A 64 -0.06 12.88 8.02
CA GLN A 64 -1.18 13.79 8.19
C GLN A 64 -1.99 13.88 6.90
N GLY A 65 -3.20 13.33 6.91
CA GLY A 65 -4.02 13.21 5.71
C GLY A 65 -3.35 12.27 4.72
N THR A 66 -2.95 12.81 3.56
CA THR A 66 -2.22 12.06 2.53
C THR A 66 -0.74 12.44 2.46
N ASP A 67 -0.28 13.36 3.30
CA ASP A 67 1.12 13.74 3.37
C ASP A 67 1.86 12.91 4.43
N ILE A 68 3.02 12.37 4.05
CA ILE A 68 3.95 11.66 4.95
C ILE A 68 5.25 12.46 5.00
N HIS A 69 5.67 12.86 6.19
CA HIS A 69 6.93 13.56 6.41
C HIS A 69 7.94 12.64 7.08
N VAL A 70 9.12 12.48 6.47
CA VAL A 70 10.18 11.60 6.98
C VAL A 70 11.45 12.41 7.22
N ALA A 71 11.99 12.35 8.43
CA ALA A 71 13.27 12.97 8.74
C ALA A 71 14.42 12.26 7.99
N SER A 72 15.54 12.96 7.80
CA SER A 72 16.69 12.39 7.09
C SER A 72 17.19 11.10 7.77
N GLY A 73 17.31 10.01 7.00
CA GLY A 73 17.76 8.70 7.48
C GLY A 73 16.71 7.91 8.28
N GLN A 74 15.44 8.30 8.24
CA GLN A 74 14.33 7.66 8.97
C GLN A 74 13.34 6.94 8.06
N GLU A 75 13.72 6.60 6.82
CA GLU A 75 12.88 5.95 5.81
C GLU A 75 12.35 4.58 6.25
N LYS A 76 13.00 3.95 7.23
CA LYS A 76 12.54 2.71 7.88
C LYS A 76 11.14 2.84 8.51
N HIS A 77 10.71 4.06 8.87
CA HIS A 77 9.39 4.32 9.44
C HIS A 77 8.30 4.43 8.37
N LEU A 78 8.67 4.56 7.10
CA LEU A 78 7.72 4.80 6.02
C LEU A 78 6.60 3.75 5.90
N PRO A 79 6.83 2.43 6.05
CA PRO A 79 5.76 1.45 5.99
C PRO A 79 4.70 1.63 7.08
N HIS A 80 5.15 2.01 8.28
CA HIS A 80 4.29 2.29 9.42
C HIS A 80 3.45 3.56 9.16
N GLU A 81 4.10 4.66 8.77
CA GLU A 81 3.39 5.92 8.44
C GLU A 81 2.39 5.77 7.29
N ALA A 82 2.73 4.97 6.28
CA ALA A 82 1.84 4.72 5.16
C ALA A 82 0.60 3.91 5.58
N TRP A 83 0.69 3.06 6.62
CA TRP A 83 -0.48 2.40 7.19
C TRP A 83 -1.36 3.36 8.00
N HIS A 84 -0.79 4.37 8.65
CA HIS A 84 -1.59 5.42 9.29
C HIS A 84 -2.47 6.18 8.28
N VAL A 85 -1.98 6.41 7.05
CA VAL A 85 -2.82 6.99 5.98
C VAL A 85 -4.03 6.10 5.67
N VAL A 86 -3.86 4.77 5.67
CA VAL A 86 -4.98 3.83 5.50
C VAL A 86 -5.98 3.96 6.64
N GLN A 87 -5.52 4.02 7.88
CA GLN A 87 -6.38 4.17 9.05
C GLN A 87 -7.16 5.49 9.01
N GLN A 88 -6.51 6.58 8.58
CA GLN A 88 -7.15 7.88 8.37
C GLN A 88 -8.22 7.81 7.26
N LYS A 89 -7.93 7.16 6.12
CA LYS A 89 -8.90 6.94 5.04
C LYS A 89 -10.09 6.07 5.46
N GLN A 90 -9.89 5.14 6.38
CA GLN A 90 -10.97 4.32 6.96
C GLN A 90 -11.84 5.08 7.97
N GLY A 91 -11.47 6.31 8.35
CA GLY A 91 -12.21 7.11 9.33
C GLY A 91 -12.13 6.56 10.76
N ARG A 92 -11.19 5.64 11.04
CA ARG A 92 -11.01 5.05 12.37
C ARG A 92 -10.16 5.94 13.30
N VAL A 93 -9.35 6.82 12.71
CA VAL A 93 -8.53 7.78 13.43
C VAL A 93 -9.41 8.95 13.85
N GLN A 94 -9.91 8.92 15.07
CA GLN A 94 -10.53 10.11 15.65
C GLN A 94 -9.43 11.08 16.09
N PRO A 95 -9.56 12.38 15.80
CA PRO A 95 -8.64 13.39 16.30
C PRO A 95 -8.76 13.48 17.84
N THR A 96 -7.92 12.74 18.57
CA THR A 96 -7.95 12.74 20.05
C THR A 96 -7.03 13.81 20.64
N MET A 97 -6.02 14.25 19.90
CA MET A 97 -5.14 15.38 20.25
C MET A 97 -4.70 16.18 19.03
N GLN A 98 -4.54 17.49 19.20
CA GLN A 98 -3.88 18.37 18.22
C GLN A 98 -2.45 18.64 18.68
N LEU A 99 -1.47 17.94 18.10
CA LEU A 99 -0.05 18.20 18.36
C LEU A 99 0.50 19.10 17.25
N GLN A 100 0.75 20.38 17.59
CA GLN A 100 1.25 21.42 16.67
C GLN A 100 0.57 21.45 15.29
N GLY A 101 -0.76 21.21 15.25
CA GLY A 101 -1.56 21.25 14.02
C GLY A 101 -1.75 19.91 13.30
N ALA A 102 -1.16 18.81 13.80
CA ALA A 102 -1.43 17.44 13.34
C ALA A 102 -2.42 16.74 14.29
N TRP A 103 -3.43 16.09 13.72
CA TRP A 103 -4.37 15.25 14.47
C TRP A 103 -3.72 13.88 14.69
N VAL A 104 -3.32 13.62 15.93
CA VAL A 104 -2.68 12.36 16.32
C VAL A 104 -3.70 11.53 17.10
N ASN A 105 -3.70 10.23 16.86
CA ASN A 105 -4.48 9.27 17.62
C ASN A 105 -3.54 8.27 18.30
N ASP A 106 -3.53 8.27 19.63
CA ASP A 106 -2.60 7.47 20.46
C ASP A 106 -3.22 6.12 20.89
N ASP A 107 -3.97 5.48 20.01
CA ASP A 107 -4.57 4.17 20.28
C ASP A 107 -3.54 3.06 20.02
N ALA A 108 -3.06 2.44 21.10
CA ALA A 108 -2.06 1.37 21.04
C ALA A 108 -2.46 0.19 20.12
N ALA A 109 -3.76 -0.07 19.93
CA ALA A 109 -4.20 -1.11 19.00
C ALA A 109 -3.96 -0.69 17.54
N LEU A 110 -4.18 0.60 17.21
CA LEU A 110 -3.92 1.15 15.89
C LEU A 110 -2.42 1.27 15.59
N GLU A 111 -1.60 1.63 16.58
CA GLU A 111 -0.14 1.64 16.45
C GLU A 111 0.41 0.24 16.12
N LYS A 112 -0.05 -0.78 16.88
CA LYS A 112 0.35 -2.18 16.64
C LYS A 112 -0.12 -2.70 15.29
N GLU A 113 -1.31 -2.27 14.85
CA GLU A 113 -1.80 -2.59 13.51
C GLU A 113 -0.92 -1.96 12.43
N ALA A 114 -0.50 -0.70 12.59
CA ALA A 114 0.38 -0.01 11.65
C ALA A 114 1.74 -0.69 11.52
N ASP A 115 2.34 -1.12 12.63
CA ASP A 115 3.57 -1.92 12.62
C ASP A 115 3.40 -3.23 11.84
N HIS A 116 2.38 -4.01 12.19
CA HIS A 116 2.19 -5.34 11.61
C HIS A 116 1.86 -5.26 10.12
N MET A 117 0.92 -4.39 9.75
CA MET A 117 0.44 -4.28 8.38
C MET A 117 1.42 -3.54 7.47
N GLY A 118 2.14 -2.54 7.99
CA GLY A 118 3.23 -1.90 7.27
C GLY A 118 4.35 -2.90 6.90
N ALA A 119 4.74 -3.76 7.85
CA ALA A 119 5.69 -4.84 7.58
C ALA A 119 5.13 -5.88 6.59
N GLN A 120 3.86 -6.26 6.72
CA GLN A 120 3.21 -7.22 5.83
C GLN A 120 3.10 -6.68 4.39
N ALA A 121 2.86 -5.38 4.21
CA ALA A 121 2.78 -4.74 2.90
C ALA A 121 4.07 -4.90 2.09
N LEU A 122 5.24 -4.80 2.75
CA LEU A 122 6.52 -5.03 2.10
C LEU A 122 6.68 -6.46 1.58
N GLN A 123 6.12 -7.45 2.29
CA GLN A 123 6.19 -8.86 1.92
C GLN A 123 5.20 -9.23 0.80
N ALA A 124 3.97 -8.73 0.89
CA ALA A 124 2.92 -8.96 -0.11
C ALA A 124 3.34 -8.51 -1.51
N ALA A 125 4.13 -7.44 -1.58
CA ALA A 125 4.68 -6.92 -2.82
C ALA A 125 5.71 -7.87 -3.48
N GLY A 126 6.49 -8.59 -2.67
CA GLY A 126 7.41 -9.62 -3.17
C GLY A 126 6.65 -10.77 -3.85
N LEU A 127 5.57 -11.23 -3.23
CA LEU A 127 4.71 -12.29 -3.75
C LEU A 127 3.98 -11.89 -5.04
N MET A 128 3.52 -10.64 -5.15
CA MET A 128 2.92 -10.10 -6.37
C MET A 128 3.91 -10.13 -7.55
N ARG A 129 5.18 -9.81 -7.30
CA ARG A 129 6.23 -9.81 -8.33
C ARG A 129 6.53 -11.22 -8.83
N GLU A 130 6.60 -12.21 -7.94
CA GLU A 130 6.80 -13.62 -8.34
C GLU A 130 5.64 -14.16 -9.17
N ARG A 131 4.40 -13.80 -8.81
CA ARG A 131 3.20 -14.22 -9.55
C ARG A 131 3.14 -13.59 -10.95
N GLN A 132 3.57 -12.33 -11.10
CA GLN A 132 3.64 -11.64 -12.39
C GLN A 132 4.70 -12.28 -13.32
N VAL A 133 5.86 -12.66 -12.77
CA VAL A 133 6.95 -13.28 -13.55
C VAL A 133 6.54 -14.66 -14.06
N MET A 134 5.94 -15.51 -13.22
CA MET A 134 5.46 -16.85 -13.62
C MET A 134 4.37 -16.79 -14.72
N GLY A 135 3.44 -15.83 -14.64
CA GLY A 135 2.40 -15.65 -15.67
C GLY A 135 2.94 -15.21 -17.03
N THR A 136 3.99 -14.38 -17.03
CA THR A 136 4.62 -13.89 -18.27
C THR A 136 5.39 -15.01 -18.97
N VAL A 137 6.10 -15.86 -18.22
CA VAL A 137 6.85 -17.00 -18.76
C VAL A 137 5.94 -18.05 -19.40
N LEU A 138 4.79 -18.36 -18.77
CA LEU A 138 3.81 -19.30 -19.34
C LEU A 138 3.19 -18.81 -20.64
N THR A 139 2.96 -17.49 -20.76
CA THR A 139 2.41 -16.90 -21.98
C THR A 139 3.42 -16.93 -23.13
N GLN A 140 4.71 -16.73 -22.84
CA GLN A 140 5.78 -16.81 -23.84
C GLN A 140 6.06 -18.25 -24.31
N MET A 141 5.91 -19.25 -23.41
CA MET A 141 6.06 -20.66 -23.77
C MET A 141 4.91 -21.16 -24.66
N MET A 142 3.70 -20.60 -24.53
CA MET A 142 2.55 -20.96 -25.37
C MET A 142 2.56 -20.28 -26.76
N LEU A 143 3.33 -19.19 -26.95
CA LEU A 143 3.42 -18.48 -28.22
C LEU A 143 4.58 -18.97 -29.12
N ASN A 144 5.63 -19.57 -28.56
CA ASN A 144 6.80 -20.04 -29.31
C ASN A 144 6.63 -21.44 -29.95
N ASN A 145 5.42 -22.01 -29.96
CA ASN A 145 5.15 -23.35 -30.51
C ASN A 145 4.10 -23.33 -31.64
N ARG A 146 4.11 -22.30 -32.48
CA ARG A 146 3.36 -22.22 -33.74
C ARG A 146 4.30 -22.05 -34.92
#